data_AF-A0A8J2WCE3-F1
#
_entry.id   AF-A0A8J2WCE3-F1
#
_cell.length_a   1.000
_cell.length_b   1.000
_cell.length_c   1.000
_cell.angle_alpha   90.00
_cell.angle_beta   90.00
_cell.angle_gamma   90.00
#
_symmetry.space_group_name_H-M   'P 1'
#
loop_
_entity.id
_entity.type
_entity.pdbx_description
1 polymer ?
#
loop_
_entity_poly.entity_id
_entity_poly.type
_entity_poly.pdbx_seq_one_letter_code
_entity_poly.pdbx_strand_id
1 'polypeptide(L)'
;MAVVNIFSDSLASVMATHSQRVDSHHLIKDIRQTVSNLLSSGTRTNFIWIPSHVTIPGNERADELATQCLSDPVSPVLSITPSTSEFLNVIHSVRISNLSRSLRLACPTLLPSSRWRMGLKPWQVHKSRVISRILLGSGAVEIA
;
A
#
# COMPACT_ATOMS: atom_id res chain seq x y z
N MET A 1 -25.45 -22.53 0.16
CA MET A 1 -24.51 -21.47 -0.22
C MET A 1 -23.15 -21.83 0.32
N ALA A 2 -22.16 -21.95 -0.56
CA ALA A 2 -20.77 -22.20 -0.16
C ALA A 2 -20.07 -20.86 0.09
N VAL A 3 -19.10 -20.83 1.01
CA VAL A 3 -18.29 -19.64 1.29
C VAL A 3 -16.82 -20.02 1.17
N VAL A 4 -16.08 -19.23 0.39
CA VAL A 4 -14.64 -19.37 0.20
C VAL A 4 -13.96 -18.11 0.71
N ASN A 5 -12.95 -18.28 1.55
CA ASN A 5 -12.15 -17.19 2.08
C ASN A 5 -10.74 -17.27 1.48
N ILE A 6 -10.31 -16.18 0.84
CA ILE A 6 -9.00 -16.02 0.24
C ILE A 6 -8.21 -15.04 1.10
N PHE A 7 -7.08 -15.49 1.63
CA PHE A 7 -6.20 -14.67 2.46
C PHE A 7 -5.02 -14.18 1.62
N SER A 8 -4.69 -12.90 1.72
CA SER A 8 -3.55 -12.30 1.02
C SER A 8 -2.86 -11.28 1.91
N ASP A 9 -1.53 -11.27 1.89
CA ASP A 9 -0.72 -10.29 2.61
C ASP A 9 -0.52 -8.97 1.86
N SER A 10 -0.84 -8.96 0.57
CA SER A 10 -0.82 -7.77 -0.27
C SER A 10 -2.08 -6.94 -0.09
N LEU A 11 -2.01 -5.94 0.80
CA LEU A 11 -3.10 -4.97 1.00
C LEU A 11 -3.50 -4.29 -0.32
N ALA A 12 -2.51 -3.99 -1.18
CA ALA A 12 -2.76 -3.39 -2.48
C ALA A 12 -3.62 -4.30 -3.37
N SER A 13 -3.35 -5.61 -3.38
CA SER A 13 -4.13 -6.59 -4.14
C SER A 13 -5.59 -6.68 -3.65
N VAL A 14 -5.78 -6.78 -2.33
CA VAL A 14 -7.13 -6.81 -1.72
C VAL A 14 -7.89 -5.50 -2.01
N MET A 15 -7.24 -4.35 -1.89
CA MET A 15 -7.89 -3.06 -2.19
C MET A 15 -8.21 -2.92 -3.68
N ALA A 16 -7.38 -3.47 -4.58
CA ALA A 16 -7.62 -3.44 -6.01
C ALA A 16 -8.85 -4.28 -6.41
N THR A 17 -9.07 -5.43 -5.79
CA THR A 17 -10.27 -6.26 -6.06
C THR A 17 -11.55 -5.63 -5.53
N HIS A 18 -11.48 -4.89 -4.41
CA HIS A 18 -12.62 -4.14 -3.86
C HIS A 18 -12.89 -2.81 -4.59
N SER A 19 -11.94 -2.31 -5.37
CA SER A 19 -12.07 -1.05 -6.11
C SER A 19 -13.07 -1.17 -7.26
N GLN A 20 -14.01 -0.22 -7.35
CA GLN A 20 -15.00 -0.16 -8.44
C GLN A 20 -14.51 0.63 -9.66
N ARG A 21 -13.20 0.93 -9.75
CA ARG A 21 -12.62 1.74 -10.83
C ARG A 21 -12.76 1.06 -12.20
N VAL A 22 -13.23 1.82 -13.19
CA VAL A 22 -13.51 1.36 -14.57
C VAL A 22 -12.21 1.15 -15.38
N ASP A 23 -11.17 1.93 -15.04
CA ASP A 23 -9.83 1.92 -15.62
C ASP A 23 -8.88 0.89 -14.97
N SER A 24 -9.42 -0.06 -14.20
CA SER A 24 -8.62 -1.13 -13.59
C SER A 24 -7.97 -2.04 -14.64
N HIS A 25 -6.77 -2.53 -14.32
CA HIS A 25 -6.01 -3.48 -15.16
C HIS A 25 -6.86 -4.73 -15.49
N HIS A 26 -6.63 -5.35 -16.65
CA HIS A 26 -7.47 -6.45 -17.16
C HIS A 26 -7.56 -7.61 -16.16
N LEU A 27 -6.47 -7.91 -15.45
CA LEU A 27 -6.45 -8.94 -14.40
C LEU A 27 -7.47 -8.69 -13.29
N ILE A 28 -7.67 -7.44 -12.87
CA ILE A 28 -8.68 -7.10 -11.86
C ILE A 28 -10.09 -7.32 -12.42
N LYS A 29 -10.31 -7.06 -13.71
CA LYS A 29 -11.59 -7.33 -14.38
C LYS A 29 -11.85 -8.84 -14.45
N ASP A 30 -10.84 -9.63 -14.79
CA ASP A 30 -10.93 -11.09 -14.87
C ASP A 30 -11.22 -11.71 -13.51
N ILE A 31 -10.54 -11.24 -12.45
CA ILE A 31 -10.79 -11.66 -11.06
C ILE A 31 -12.24 -11.34 -10.68
N ARG A 32 -12.72 -10.13 -10.96
CA ARG A 32 -14.10 -9.72 -10.62
C ARG A 32 -15.14 -10.52 -11.39
N GLN A 33 -14.90 -10.80 -12.66
CA GLN A 33 -15.78 -11.65 -13.47
C GLN A 33 -15.84 -13.06 -12.87
N THR A 34 -14.70 -13.62 -12.48
CA THR A 34 -14.62 -14.93 -11.85
C THR A 34 -15.39 -14.96 -10.53
N VAL A 35 -15.22 -13.95 -9.68
CA VAL A 35 -15.96 -13.81 -8.42
C VAL A 35 -17.47 -13.68 -8.66
N SER A 36 -17.89 -12.94 -9.69
CA SER A 36 -19.30 -12.83 -10.06
C SER A 36 -19.88 -14.16 -10.55
N ASN A 37 -19.12 -14.93 -11.31
CA ASN A 37 -19.51 -16.28 -11.78
C ASN A 37 -19.60 -17.28 -10.62
N LEU A 38 -18.72 -17.16 -9.62
CA LEU A 38 -18.80 -17.95 -8.40
C LEU A 38 -20.04 -17.58 -7.58
N LEU A 39 -20.35 -16.28 -7.49
CA LEU A 39 -21.54 -15.81 -6.79
C LEU A 39 -22.82 -16.32 -7.46
N SER A 40 -22.90 -16.29 -8.79
CA SER A 40 -24.06 -16.79 -9.53
C SER A 40 -24.24 -18.31 -9.41
N SER A 41 -23.16 -19.06 -9.17
CA SER A 41 -23.21 -20.50 -8.85
C SER A 41 -23.48 -20.79 -7.36
N GLY A 42 -23.71 -19.76 -6.54
CA GLY A 42 -24.06 -19.91 -5.12
C GLY A 42 -22.85 -19.98 -4.17
N THR A 43 -21.66 -19.60 -4.65
CA THR A 43 -20.41 -19.56 -3.90
C THR A 43 -19.99 -18.11 -3.63
N ARG A 44 -20.03 -17.71 -2.36
CA ARG A 44 -19.56 -16.39 -1.94
C ARG A 44 -18.05 -16.43 -1.72
N THR A 45 -17.32 -15.52 -2.37
CA THR A 45 -15.86 -15.39 -2.22
C THR A 45 -15.53 -14.13 -1.42
N ASN A 46 -14.78 -14.27 -0.33
CA ASN A 46 -14.32 -13.15 0.50
C ASN A 46 -12.80 -13.03 0.41
N PHE A 47 -12.29 -11.81 0.18
CA PHE A 47 -10.87 -11.51 0.27
C PHE A 47 -10.57 -10.90 1.64
N ILE A 48 -9.56 -11.45 2.31
CA ILE A 48 -9.18 -11.04 3.67
C ILE A 48 -7.70 -10.68 3.63
N TRP A 49 -7.40 -9.44 4.03
CA TRP A 49 -6.02 -9.03 4.20
C TRP A 49 -5.45 -9.60 5.50
N ILE A 50 -4.23 -10.13 5.43
CA ILE A 50 -3.44 -10.57 6.58
C ILE A 50 -2.13 -9.79 6.63
N PRO A 51 -1.60 -9.50 7.82
CA PRO A 51 -0.28 -8.86 7.91
C PRO A 51 0.80 -9.82 7.40
N SER A 52 1.66 -9.32 6.50
CA SER A 52 2.88 -10.01 6.06
C SER A 52 3.85 -10.08 7.25
N HIS A 53 3.83 -11.21 7.96
CA HIS A 53 4.78 -11.48 9.02
C HIS A 53 5.21 -12.94 8.95
N VAL A 54 6.52 -13.14 9.12
CA VAL A 54 7.14 -14.46 9.27
C VAL A 54 6.56 -15.05 10.55
N THR A 55 5.61 -15.99 10.41
CA THR A 55 4.99 -16.90 11.38
C THR A 55 3.57 -17.31 10.96
N ILE A 56 3.01 -16.82 9.84
CA ILE A 56 1.78 -17.42 9.27
C ILE A 56 2.19 -18.57 8.35
N PRO A 57 2.01 -19.85 8.73
CA PRO A 57 2.54 -20.97 7.95
C PRO A 57 1.95 -21.04 6.54
N GLY A 58 0.71 -20.60 6.37
CA GLY A 58 0.05 -20.56 5.06
C GLY A 58 0.66 -19.50 4.11
N ASN A 59 1.08 -18.35 4.63
CA ASN A 59 1.71 -17.31 3.82
C ASN A 59 3.13 -17.73 3.43
N GLU A 60 3.89 -18.24 4.39
CA GLU A 60 5.25 -18.78 4.16
C GLU A 60 5.22 -19.89 3.12
N ARG A 61 4.25 -20.81 3.21
CA ARG A 61 4.09 -21.87 2.22
C ARG A 61 3.73 -21.33 0.84
N ALA A 62 2.90 -20.29 0.75
CA ALA A 62 2.57 -19.66 -0.52
C ALA A 62 3.80 -18.98 -1.15
N ASP A 63 4.61 -18.28 -0.36
CA ASP A 63 5.85 -17.64 -0.81
C ASP A 63 6.91 -18.65 -1.25
N GLU A 64 7.06 -19.76 -0.52
CA GLU A 64 7.92 -20.88 -0.91
C GLU A 64 7.50 -21.46 -2.26
N LEU A 65 6.20 -21.72 -2.45
CA LEU A 65 5.68 -22.27 -3.71
C LEU A 65 5.86 -21.29 -4.87
N ALA A 66 5.63 -19.99 -4.64
CA ALA A 66 5.88 -18.96 -5.64
C ALA A 66 7.37 -18.91 -6.04
N THR A 67 8.27 -19.03 -5.06
CA THR A 67 9.72 -19.06 -5.29
C THR A 67 10.14 -20.32 -6.05
N GLN A 68 9.56 -21.49 -5.73
CA GLN A 68 9.82 -22.74 -6.45
C GLN A 68 9.38 -22.66 -7.91
N CYS A 69 8.25 -22.01 -8.18
CA CYS A 69 7.74 -21.81 -9.54
C CYS A 69 8.71 -21.03 -10.43
N LEU A 70 9.47 -20.08 -9.87
CA LEU A 70 10.51 -19.34 -10.61
C LEU A 70 11.65 -20.22 -11.11
N SER A 71 11.89 -21.35 -10.45
CA SER A 71 12.92 -22.32 -10.82
C SER A 71 12.42 -23.41 -11.78
N ASP A 72 11.12 -23.49 -12.02
CA ASP A 72 10.51 -24.51 -12.88
C ASP A 72 10.40 -24.02 -14.34
N PRO A 73 11.11 -24.66 -15.30
CA PRO A 73 11.10 -24.24 -16.70
C PRO A 73 9.76 -24.48 -17.43
N VAL A 74 8.82 -25.22 -16.84
CA VAL A 74 7.53 -25.55 -17.46
C VAL A 74 6.41 -24.60 -16.98
N SER A 75 6.70 -23.69 -16.05
CA SER A 75 5.68 -22.79 -15.50
C SER A 75 5.09 -21.86 -16.58
N PRO A 76 3.75 -21.75 -16.68
CA PRO A 76 3.12 -20.84 -17.63
C PRO A 76 3.41 -19.40 -17.19
N VAL A 77 4.33 -18.75 -17.91
CA VAL A 77 4.58 -17.32 -17.73
C VAL A 77 3.34 -16.58 -18.21
N LEU A 78 2.60 -15.99 -17.26
CA LEU A 78 1.60 -15.00 -17.60
C LEU A 78 2.33 -13.80 -18.20
N SER A 79 2.18 -13.59 -19.51
CA SER A 79 2.65 -12.40 -20.20
C SER A 79 1.80 -11.20 -19.77
N ILE A 80 2.08 -10.68 -18.58
CA ILE A 80 1.44 -9.47 -18.06
C ILE A 80 2.03 -8.31 -18.85
N THR A 81 1.30 -7.83 -19.86
CA THR A 81 1.66 -6.58 -20.52
C THR A 81 1.22 -5.43 -19.61
N PRO A 82 2.16 -4.59 -19.14
CA PRO A 82 1.79 -3.47 -18.28
C PRO A 82 0.85 -2.56 -19.08
N SER A 83 -0.24 -2.15 -18.46
CA SER A 83 -1.13 -1.17 -19.09
C SER A 83 -0.35 0.14 -19.34
N THR A 84 -0.79 0.93 -20.32
CA THR A 84 -0.14 2.21 -20.66
C THR A 84 0.02 3.11 -19.43
N SER A 85 -0.95 3.11 -18.51
CA SER A 85 -0.88 3.85 -17.25
C SER A 85 0.16 3.29 -16.27
N GLU A 86 0.30 1.97 -16.16
CA GLU A 86 1.36 1.34 -15.34
C GLU A 86 2.74 1.62 -15.91
N PHE A 87 2.93 1.53 -17.23
CA PHE A 87 4.20 1.85 -17.87
C PHE A 87 4.61 3.31 -17.65
N LEU A 88 3.66 4.25 -17.78
CA LEU A 88 3.91 5.67 -17.50
C LEU A 88 4.24 5.92 -16.02
N ASN A 89 3.54 5.24 -15.10
CA ASN A 89 3.83 5.34 -13.67
C ASN A 89 5.22 4.79 -13.33
N VAL A 90 5.64 3.68 -13.95
CA VAL A 90 6.99 3.14 -13.80
C VAL A 90 8.02 4.15 -14.28
N ILE A 91 7.87 4.71 -15.49
CA ILE A 91 8.79 5.75 -16.01
C ILE A 91 8.83 6.95 -15.08
N HIS A 92 7.69 7.41 -14.58
CA HIS A 92 7.60 8.56 -13.69
C HIS A 92 8.29 8.28 -12.34
N SER A 93 8.08 7.10 -11.78
CA SER A 93 8.72 6.67 -10.53
C SER A 93 10.25 6.56 -10.66
N VAL A 94 10.75 6.08 -11.81
CA VAL A 94 12.18 5.99 -12.12
C VAL A 94 12.78 7.38 -12.31
N ARG A 95 12.05 8.33 -12.90
CA ARG A 95 12.50 9.73 -13.00
C ARG A 95 12.57 10.41 -11.64
N ILE A 96 11.56 10.24 -10.79
CA ILE A 96 11.53 10.81 -9.44
C ILE A 96 12.65 10.22 -8.58
N SER A 97 12.86 8.90 -8.61
CA SER A 97 13.91 8.26 -7.82
C SER A 97 15.30 8.70 -8.27
N ASN A 98 15.56 8.78 -9.58
CA ASN A 98 16.82 9.29 -10.10
C ASN A 98 17.04 10.77 -9.79
N LEU A 99 16.02 11.62 -9.92
CA LEU A 99 16.10 13.02 -9.51
C LEU A 99 16.41 13.14 -8.02
N SER A 100 15.72 12.37 -7.17
CA SER A 100 15.97 12.36 -5.73
C SER A 100 17.38 11.90 -5.38
N ARG A 101 17.94 10.94 -6.12
CA ARG A 101 19.31 10.45 -5.96
C ARG A 101 20.34 11.50 -6.40
N SER A 102 20.13 12.14 -7.55
CA SER A 102 20.99 13.22 -8.03
C SER A 102 20.99 14.41 -7.07
N LEU A 103 19.83 14.77 -6.51
CA LEU A 103 19.73 15.82 -5.49
C LEU A 103 20.45 15.46 -4.19
N ARG A 104 20.39 14.19 -3.75
CA ARG A 104 21.14 13.70 -2.57
C ARG A 104 22.66 13.74 -2.78
N LEU A 105 23.13 13.42 -3.99
CA LEU A 105 24.54 13.43 -4.34
C LEU A 105 25.07 14.87 -4.54
N ALA A 106 24.27 15.75 -5.12
CA ALA A 106 24.62 17.15 -5.33
C ALA A 106 24.56 17.97 -4.04
N CYS A 107 23.60 17.69 -3.15
CA CYS A 107 23.35 18.46 -1.92
C CYS A 107 22.94 17.55 -0.75
N PRO A 108 23.89 17.06 0.07
CA PRO A 108 23.60 16.20 1.24
C PRO A 108 22.77 16.91 2.33
N THR A 109 22.77 18.24 2.36
CA THR A 109 22.16 19.09 3.39
C THR A 109 20.75 19.58 3.07
N LEU A 110 20.22 19.30 1.87
CA LEU A 110 18.86 19.71 1.46
C LEU A 110 17.83 18.58 1.50
N LEU A 111 18.08 17.54 2.30
CA LEU A 111 16.95 16.71 2.73
C LEU A 111 16.04 17.61 3.58
N PRO A 112 14.73 17.70 3.30
CA PRO A 112 13.78 18.11 4.32
C PRO A 112 13.92 17.08 5.44
N SER A 113 14.74 17.38 6.42
CA SER A 113 14.69 16.71 7.70
C SER A 113 13.32 17.07 8.25
N SER A 114 12.33 16.22 7.98
CA SER A 114 11.10 16.13 8.76
C SER A 114 11.44 15.56 10.14
N ARG A 115 12.48 16.09 10.79
CA ARG A 115 12.60 16.10 12.23
C ARG A 115 11.68 17.23 12.69
N TRP A 116 10.43 16.87 12.95
CA TRP A 116 9.57 17.68 13.81
C TRP A 116 10.28 17.82 15.17
N ARG A 117 11.17 18.80 15.31
CA ARG A 117 11.53 19.28 16.64
C ARG A 117 10.29 20.02 17.13
N MET A 118 9.46 19.32 17.90
CA MET A 118 8.54 19.99 18.82
C MET A 118 9.41 20.73 19.84
N GLY A 119 9.70 21.98 19.53
CA GLY A 119 10.42 22.91 20.36
C GLY A 119 9.98 24.30 19.97
N LEU A 120 9.45 25.04 20.95
CA LEU A 120 9.03 26.42 20.79
C LEU A 120 10.15 27.22 20.10
N LYS A 121 9.80 27.99 19.06
CA LYS A 121 10.80 28.82 18.37
C LYS A 121 11.08 30.08 19.22
N PRO A 122 12.32 30.59 19.26
CA PRO A 122 12.72 31.67 20.18
C PRO A 122 11.88 32.95 20.05
N TRP A 123 11.36 33.24 18.85
CA TRP A 123 10.51 34.41 18.59
C TRP A 123 9.04 34.22 19.01
N GLN A 124 8.66 33.03 19.49
CA GLN A 124 7.34 32.78 20.09
C GLN A 124 7.31 33.07 21.60
N VAL A 125 8.44 33.45 22.20
CA VAL A 125 8.49 33.89 23.60
C VAL A 125 8.60 35.42 23.61
N HIS A 126 7.45 36.09 23.52
CA HIS A 126 7.36 37.51 23.84
C HIS A 126 6.82 37.66 25.26
N LYS A 127 7.48 38.46 26.12
CA LYS A 127 7.17 38.60 27.56
C LYS A 127 5.73 39.05 27.88
N SER A 128 4.96 39.48 26.88
CA SER A 128 3.60 40.02 27.05
C SER A 128 2.49 39.23 26.35
N ARG A 129 2.75 38.06 25.77
CA ARG A 129 1.70 37.26 25.13
C ARG A 129 1.50 35.93 25.86
N VAL A 130 0.46 35.89 26.68
CA VAL A 130 -0.14 34.63 27.15
C VAL A 130 -0.69 33.92 25.92
N ILE A 131 -0.02 32.86 25.46
CA ILE A 131 -0.54 32.01 24.38
C ILE A 131 -1.55 31.06 25.01
N SER A 132 -2.82 31.40 24.84
CA SER A 132 -3.93 30.51 25.13
C SER A 132 -3.95 29.37 24.11
N ARG A 133 -3.76 28.14 24.63
CA ARG A 133 -4.26 26.87 24.09
C ARG A 133 -3.59 26.36 22.79
N ILE A 134 -2.64 25.43 22.95
CA ILE A 134 -2.34 24.41 21.95
C ILE A 134 -3.22 23.20 22.27
N LEU A 135 -4.22 22.94 21.44
CA LEU A 135 -5.04 21.73 21.47
C LEU A 135 -4.23 20.56 20.90
N LEU A 136 -3.79 19.68 21.78
CA LEU A 136 -3.31 18.34 21.44
C LEU A 136 -4.45 17.35 21.66
N GLY A 137 -4.74 16.56 20.62
CA GLY A 137 -5.31 15.22 20.73
C GLY A 137 -6.81 15.11 21.08
N SER A 138 -7.54 14.45 20.20
CA SER A 138 -8.83 13.83 20.53
C SER A 138 -8.67 12.93 21.78
N GLY A 139 -9.29 13.34 22.88
CA GLY A 139 -9.27 12.62 24.16
C GLY A 139 -9.67 13.57 25.29
N ALA A 140 -10.98 13.73 25.49
CA ALA A 140 -11.56 14.61 26.52
C ALA A 140 -11.27 14.12 27.94
N VAL A 141 -10.97 15.06 28.86
CA VAL A 141 -11.35 15.03 30.29
C VAL A 141 -11.44 16.49 30.80
N GLU A 142 -12.61 16.91 31.28
CA GLU A 142 -12.85 18.13 32.08
C GLU A 142 -12.16 18.04 33.45
N ILE A 143 -11.90 19.19 34.11
CA ILE A 143 -12.45 19.57 35.43
C ILE A 143 -11.65 20.77 36.01
N ALA A 144 -12.43 21.72 36.55
CA ALA A 144 -12.14 22.85 37.47
C ALA A 144 -11.37 24.07 36.94
#